data_AF-A0A396ADN8-F1
#
_entry.id   AF-A0A396ADN8-F1
#
_cell.length_a   1.000
_cell.length_b   1.000
_cell.length_c   1.000
_cell.angle_alpha   90.00
_cell.angle_beta   90.00
_cell.angle_gamma   90.00
#
_symmetry.space_group_name_H-M   'P 1'
#
loop_
_entity.id
_entity.type
_entity.pdbx_description
1 polymer ?
#
loop_
_entity_poly.entity_id
_entity_poly.type
_entity_poly.pdbx_seq_one_letter_code
_entity_poly.pdbx_strand_id
1 'polypeptide(L)'
;KFEITQVIGLTNDNEVSKEFRPYKQMIERLNRTYKASYRKTNGFDNIDGANYDLALWVAYYNFLRPHKHNNYKVLNEVEMLSQADTMLGKWQLLIFLGQQTILNLQHGEAANCS
;
A
#
# COMPACT_ATOMS: atom_id res chain seq x y z
N LYS A 1 0.74 10.56 -22.09
CA LYS A 1 -0.70 10.82 -21.84
C LYS A 1 -1.28 9.56 -21.23
N PHE A 2 -1.68 9.57 -19.95
CA PHE A 2 -2.30 8.41 -19.31
C PHE A 2 -3.75 8.32 -19.79
N GLU A 3 -4.11 7.26 -20.51
CA GLU A 3 -5.50 6.98 -20.86
C GLU A 3 -6.19 6.32 -19.68
N ILE A 4 -7.00 7.10 -18.96
CA ILE A 4 -7.79 6.61 -17.84
C ILE A 4 -9.16 6.22 -18.40
N THR A 5 -9.42 4.92 -18.52
CA THR A 5 -10.74 4.42 -18.90
C THR A 5 -11.66 4.46 -17.68
N GLN A 6 -12.61 5.39 -17.65
CA GLN A 6 -13.61 5.46 -16.58
C GLN A 6 -14.65 4.34 -16.72
N VAL A 7 -14.78 3.51 -15.69
CA VAL A 7 -15.83 2.48 -15.62
C VAL A 7 -17.10 3.12 -15.04
N ILE A 8 -18.06 3.44 -15.89
CA ILE A 8 -19.37 3.99 -15.52
C ILE A 8 -20.35 2.83 -15.29
N GLY A 9 -20.83 2.64 -14.06
CA GLY A 9 -22.02 1.82 -13.79
C GLY A 9 -21.84 0.32 -13.47
N LEU A 10 -23.00 -0.34 -13.24
CA LEU A 10 -23.16 -1.76 -12.96
C LEU A 10 -23.35 -2.59 -14.25
N THR A 11 -23.86 -1.97 -15.32
CA THR A 11 -24.04 -2.52 -16.67
C THR A 11 -22.81 -2.35 -17.54
N ASN A 12 -22.58 -3.31 -18.43
CA ASN A 12 -21.40 -3.38 -19.29
C ASN A 12 -21.67 -2.60 -20.59
N ASP A 13 -21.53 -1.27 -20.55
CA ASP A 13 -21.80 -0.44 -21.73
C ASP A 13 -20.56 -0.23 -22.62
N ASN A 14 -19.40 -0.81 -22.26
CA ASN A 14 -18.16 -0.70 -23.04
C ASN A 14 -17.33 -2.00 -23.00
N GLU A 15 -16.64 -2.34 -24.09
CA GLU A 15 -15.83 -3.57 -24.25
C GLU A 15 -14.75 -3.70 -23.17
N VAL A 16 -14.10 -2.58 -22.83
CA VAL A 16 -13.08 -2.51 -21.76
C VAL A 16 -13.69 -2.89 -20.40
N SER A 17 -14.89 -2.40 -20.07
CA SER A 17 -15.55 -2.72 -18.81
C SER A 17 -15.88 -4.21 -18.70
N LYS A 18 -16.11 -4.90 -19.82
CA LYS A 18 -16.39 -6.34 -19.87
C LYS A 18 -15.12 -7.15 -19.61
N GLU A 19 -14.00 -6.77 -20.21
CA GLU A 19 -12.70 -7.42 -20.01
C GLU A 19 -12.22 -7.31 -18.56
N PHE A 20 -12.28 -6.11 -17.98
CA PHE A 20 -11.75 -5.86 -16.63
C PHE A 20 -12.78 -6.06 -15.50
N ARG A 21 -14.00 -6.52 -15.81
CA ARG A 21 -15.06 -6.76 -14.83
C ARG A 21 -14.64 -7.66 -13.65
N PRO A 22 -13.87 -8.75 -13.84
CA PRO A 22 -13.44 -9.61 -12.74
C PRO A 22 -12.65 -8.85 -11.67
N TYR A 23 -11.83 -7.87 -12.08
CA TYR A 23 -11.00 -7.08 -11.17
C TYR A 23 -11.81 -6.10 -10.33
N LYS A 24 -12.98 -5.65 -10.81
CA LYS A 24 -13.87 -4.75 -10.03
C LYS A 24 -14.24 -5.38 -8.69
N GLN A 25 -14.59 -6.67 -8.68
CA GLN A 25 -14.93 -7.37 -7.46
C GLN A 25 -13.74 -7.50 -6.49
N MET A 26 -12.54 -7.69 -7.02
CA MET A 26 -11.32 -7.71 -6.21
C MET A 26 -11.05 -6.34 -5.58
N ILE A 27 -11.12 -5.27 -6.38
CA ILE A 27 -10.93 -3.88 -5.93
C ILE A 27 -11.98 -3.49 -4.90
N GLU A 28 -13.25 -3.86 -5.11
CA GLU A 28 -14.32 -3.58 -4.14
C GLU A 28 -14.11 -4.31 -2.80
N ARG A 29 -13.64 -5.56 -2.83
CA ARG A 29 -13.28 -6.31 -1.59
C ARG A 29 -12.09 -5.68 -0.88
N LEU A 30 -11.07 -5.26 -1.63
CA LEU A 30 -9.92 -4.54 -1.10
C LEU A 30 -10.36 -3.24 -0.42
N ASN A 31 -11.14 -2.41 -1.11
CA ASN A 31 -11.66 -1.14 -0.60
C ASN A 31 -12.54 -1.33 0.64
N ARG A 32 -13.33 -2.41 0.70
CA ARG A 32 -14.13 -2.73 1.90
C ARG A 32 -13.23 -3.08 3.08
N THR A 33 -12.15 -3.81 2.85
CA THR A 33 -11.16 -4.18 3.88
C THR A 33 -10.44 -2.93 4.39
N TYR A 34 -10.00 -2.05 3.49
CA TYR A 34 -9.40 -0.77 3.84
C TYR A 34 -10.36 0.12 4.66
N LYS A 35 -11.61 0.28 4.20
CA LYS A 35 -12.63 1.05 4.94
C LYS A 35 -12.90 0.48 6.34
N ALA A 36 -12.82 -0.83 6.51
CA ALA A 36 -13.02 -1.48 7.81
C ALA A 36 -11.87 -1.21 8.80
N SER A 37 -10.62 -1.12 8.33
CA SER A 37 -9.49 -0.68 9.17
C SER A 37 -9.59 0.82 9.48
N TYR A 38 -9.95 1.63 8.47
CA TYR A 38 -10.09 3.09 8.58
C TYR A 38 -11.20 3.53 9.53
N ARG A 39 -12.36 2.84 9.57
CA ARG A 39 -13.55 3.28 10.34
C ARG A 39 -13.27 3.50 11.84
N LYS A 40 -12.22 2.90 12.38
CA LYS A 40 -11.84 3.02 13.80
C LYS A 40 -11.15 4.34 14.14
N THR A 41 -10.64 5.09 13.16
CA THR A 41 -9.82 6.29 13.40
C THR A 41 -10.65 7.56 13.58
N ASN A 42 -11.98 7.52 13.43
CA ASN A 42 -12.89 8.68 13.44
C ASN A 42 -12.56 9.77 12.39
N GLY A 43 -11.72 9.47 11.40
CA GLY A 43 -11.27 10.43 10.39
C GLY A 43 -9.82 10.86 10.61
N PHE A 44 -9.34 11.78 9.76
CA PHE A 44 -8.03 12.41 9.91
C PHE A 44 -8.22 13.92 9.98
N ASP A 45 -7.46 14.58 10.86
CA ASP A 45 -7.54 16.03 11.04
C ASP A 45 -6.91 16.81 9.88
N ASN A 46 -6.05 16.16 9.08
CA ASN A 46 -5.38 16.76 7.93
C ASN A 46 -5.09 15.74 6.81
N ILE A 47 -4.75 16.25 5.62
CA ILE A 47 -4.47 15.44 4.42
C ILE A 47 -3.21 14.59 4.60
N ASP A 48 -2.19 15.12 5.28
CA ASP A 48 -0.93 14.40 5.50
C ASP A 48 -1.13 13.14 6.34
N GLY A 49 -1.92 13.23 7.41
CA GLY A 49 -2.32 12.11 8.24
C GLY A 49 -3.07 11.04 7.46
N ALA A 50 -3.95 11.45 6.54
CA ALA A 50 -4.63 10.52 5.64
C ALA A 50 -3.65 9.82 4.69
N ASN A 51 -2.67 10.55 4.15
CA ASN A 51 -1.64 9.98 3.28
C ASN A 51 -0.73 9.00 4.05
N TYR A 52 -0.34 9.34 5.28
CA TYR A 52 0.49 8.47 6.11
C TYR A 52 -0.23 7.17 6.47
N ASP A 53 -1.50 7.23 6.86
CA ASP A 53 -2.29 6.03 7.14
C ASP A 53 -2.42 5.14 5.91
N LEU A 54 -2.74 5.73 4.75
CA LEU A 54 -2.85 4.98 3.50
C LEU A 54 -1.52 4.30 3.15
N ALA A 55 -0.39 5.01 3.27
CA ALA A 55 0.94 4.45 3.01
C ALA A 55 1.26 3.30 3.97
N LEU A 56 0.99 3.46 5.27
CA LEU A 56 1.18 2.42 6.27
C LEU A 56 0.29 1.21 6.02
N TRP A 57 -0.96 1.42 5.62
CA TRP A 57 -1.89 0.36 5.30
C TRP A 57 -1.46 -0.42 4.07
N VAL A 58 -1.02 0.26 3.01
CA VAL A 58 -0.47 -0.38 1.80
C VAL A 58 0.78 -1.18 2.14
N ALA A 59 1.68 -0.64 2.96
CA ALA A 59 2.88 -1.32 3.41
C ALA A 59 2.52 -2.60 4.18
N TYR A 60 1.61 -2.48 5.15
CA TYR A 60 1.12 -3.60 5.93
C TYR A 60 0.45 -4.65 5.05
N TYR A 61 -0.49 -4.27 4.19
CA TYR A 61 -1.30 -5.21 3.43
C TYR A 61 -0.48 -6.01 2.42
N ASN A 62 0.48 -5.37 1.73
CA ASN A 62 1.20 -6.02 0.64
C ASN A 62 2.46 -6.76 1.11
N PHE A 63 3.23 -6.16 2.01
CA PHE A 63 4.58 -6.64 2.34
C PHE A 63 4.68 -7.36 3.69
N LEU A 64 3.72 -7.12 4.60
CA LEU A 64 3.82 -7.63 5.96
C LEU A 64 2.72 -8.64 6.31
N ARG A 65 1.49 -8.43 5.85
CA ARG A 65 0.32 -9.22 6.21
C ARG A 65 0.28 -10.55 5.45
N PRO A 66 0.27 -11.70 6.16
CA PRO A 66 -0.05 -12.99 5.57
C PRO A 66 -1.49 -13.05 5.06
N HIS A 67 -1.70 -13.61 3.88
CA HIS A 67 -3.05 -13.77 3.32
C HIS A 67 -3.45 -15.24 3.22
N LYS A 68 -4.62 -15.60 3.76
CA LYS A 68 -5.15 -16.97 3.71
C LYS A 68 -5.26 -17.52 2.27
N HIS A 69 -5.70 -16.69 1.33
CA HIS A 69 -5.82 -17.07 -0.08
C HIS A 69 -4.46 -17.20 -0.79
N ASN A 70 -3.39 -16.69 -0.18
CA ASN A 70 -2.02 -16.77 -0.67
C ASN A 70 -1.18 -17.73 0.20
N ASN A 71 -1.77 -18.81 0.70
CA ASN A 71 -1.10 -19.81 1.52
C ASN A 71 -0.37 -19.24 2.75
N TYR A 72 -0.96 -18.20 3.38
CA TYR A 72 -0.35 -17.49 4.51
C TYR A 72 0.99 -16.82 4.18
N LYS A 73 1.23 -16.51 2.91
CA LYS A 73 2.33 -15.66 2.45
C LYS A 73 1.87 -14.23 2.25
N VAL A 74 2.83 -13.30 2.28
CA VAL A 74 2.60 -11.90 1.89
C VAL A 74 2.43 -11.81 0.38
N LEU A 75 1.81 -10.74 -0.13
CA LEU A 75 1.59 -10.59 -1.58
C LEU A 75 2.88 -10.27 -2.31
N ASN A 76 3.70 -9.39 -1.71
CA ASN A 76 4.96 -8.95 -2.26
C ASN A 76 6.08 -9.31 -1.27
N GLU A 77 6.77 -10.41 -1.54
CA GLU A 77 7.91 -10.82 -0.72
C GLU A 77 9.12 -9.90 -0.97
N VAL A 78 9.77 -9.49 0.11
CA VAL A 78 11.00 -8.70 0.09
C VAL A 78 12.00 -9.45 0.95
N GLU A 79 13.10 -9.89 0.35
CA GLU A 79 14.12 -10.74 0.99
C GLU A 79 14.65 -10.14 2.30
N MET A 80 14.91 -8.83 2.33
CA MET A 80 15.37 -8.16 3.52
C MET A 80 14.37 -8.24 4.70
N LEU A 81 13.06 -8.23 4.41
CA LEU A 81 12.02 -8.36 5.44
C LEU A 81 11.78 -9.82 5.85
N SER A 82 12.21 -10.82 5.06
CA SER A 82 12.06 -12.22 5.43
C SER A 82 13.08 -12.66 6.50
N GLN A 83 14.16 -11.89 6.68
CA GLN A 83 15.14 -12.10 7.75
C GLN A 83 14.59 -11.81 9.16
N ALA A 84 13.48 -11.07 9.26
CA ALA A 84 12.82 -10.79 10.52
C ALA A 84 11.62 -11.74 10.74
N ASP A 85 11.73 -12.62 11.73
CA ASP A 85 10.70 -13.63 12.02
C ASP A 85 9.40 -13.03 12.60
N THR A 86 9.51 -11.92 13.32
CA THR A 86 8.36 -11.29 13.99
C THR A 86 7.85 -10.06 13.25
N MET A 87 6.55 -9.83 13.32
CA MET A 87 5.94 -8.61 12.77
C MET A 87 6.57 -7.34 13.35
N LEU A 88 6.88 -7.34 14.65
CA LEU A 88 7.54 -6.22 15.31
C LEU A 88 8.95 -5.99 14.74
N GLY A 89 9.71 -7.06 14.54
CA GLY A 89 11.05 -6.99 13.92
C GLY A 89 11.00 -6.44 12.50
N LYS A 90 10.01 -6.84 11.70
CA LYS A 90 9.80 -6.30 10.35
C LYS A 90 9.54 -4.79 10.37
N TRP A 91 8.74 -4.30 11.31
CA TRP A 91 8.51 -2.86 11.48
C TRP A 91 9.76 -2.12 11.93
N GLN A 92 10.51 -2.66 12.88
CA GLN A 92 11.78 -2.06 13.31
C GLN A 92 12.77 -1.94 12.16
N LEU A 93 12.86 -2.97 11.31
CA LEU A 93 13.70 -2.95 10.12
C LEU A 93 13.26 -1.88 9.12
N LEU A 94 11.96 -1.74 8.85
CA LEU A 94 11.44 -0.66 8.00
C LEU A 94 11.76 0.73 8.55
N ILE A 95 11.65 0.94 9.86
CA ILE A 95 12.00 2.21 10.52
C ILE A 95 13.50 2.50 10.34
N PHE A 96 14.34 1.50 10.58
CA PHE A 96 15.79 1.61 10.40
C PHE A 96 16.15 1.99 8.95
N LEU A 97 15.58 1.31 7.97
CA LEU A 97 15.80 1.60 6.54
C LEU A 97 15.31 3.00 6.16
N GLY A 98 14.18 3.42 6.71
CA GLY A 98 13.67 4.79 6.55
C GLY A 98 14.66 5.83 7.08
N GLN A 99 15.24 5.61 8.26
CA GLN A 99 16.26 6.49 8.84
C GLN A 99 17.52 6.56 7.97
N GLN A 100 18.01 5.42 7.47
CA GLN A 100 19.16 5.39 6.55
C GLN A 100 18.87 6.17 5.26
N THR A 101 17.65 6.04 4.72
CA THR A 101 17.22 6.77 3.52
C THR A 101 17.21 8.29 3.77
N ILE A 102 16.67 8.73 4.91
CA ILE A 102 16.64 10.15 5.30
C ILE A 102 18.07 10.71 5.41
N LEU A 103 18.99 9.98 6.06
CA LEU A 103 20.39 10.38 6.16
C LEU A 103 21.05 10.54 4.78
N ASN A 104 20.80 9.59 3.87
CA ASN A 104 21.33 9.64 2.51
C ASN A 104 20.79 10.84 1.72
N LEU A 105 19.51 11.17 1.88
CA LEU A 105 18.90 12.34 1.23
C LEU A 105 19.53 13.64 1.75
N GLN A 106 19.74 13.77 3.06
CA GLN A 106 20.39 14.93 3.67
C GLN A 106 21.82 15.12 3.17
N HIS A 107 22.59 14.03 3.03
CA HIS A 107 23.95 14.09 2.47
C HIS A 107 23.96 14.43 0.97
N GLY A 108 22.99 13.93 0.20
CA GLY A 108 22.85 14.22 -1.23
C GLY A 108 22.45 15.68 -1.52
N GLU A 109 21.62 16.28 -0.67
CA GLU A 109 21.27 17.71 -0.77
C GLU A 109 22.47 18.62 -0.41
N ALA A 110 23.31 18.22 0.55
CA ALA A 110 24.53 18.94 0.88
C ALA A 110 25.58 18.90 -0.26
N ALA A 111 25.65 17.79 -1.01
CA ALA A 111 26.56 17.64 -2.14
C ALA A 111 26.16 18.44 -3.39
N ASN A 112 24.87 18.72 -3.60
CA ASN A 112 24.36 19.50 -4.74
C ASN A 112 24.42 21.02 -4.53
N CYS A 113 24.74 21.49 -3.32
CA CYS A 113 24.91 22.91 -3.00
C CYS A 113 26.40 23.33 -2.89
N SER A 114 27.32 22.52 -3.42
CA SER A 114 28.78 22.76 -3.43
C SER A 114 29.29 23.15 -4.82
#